data_AF-A0A961VHF0-F1
#
_entry.id   AF-A0A961VHF0-F1
#
_cell.length_a   1.000
_cell.length_b   1.000
_cell.length_c   1.000
_cell.angle_alpha   90.00
_cell.angle_beta   90.00
_cell.angle_gamma   90.00
#
_symmetry.space_group_name_H-M   'P 1'
#
loop_
_entity.id
_entity.type
_entity.pdbx_description
1 polymer ?
#
loop_
_entity_poly.entity_id
_entity_poly.type
_entity_poly.pdbx_seq_one_letter_code
_entity_poly.pdbx_strand_id
1 'polypeptide(L)'
;MVIDGVMLLWFGLTALAVLFVAIDIRDTPESAVMKWGFVLFTLYAGPFGAFLYVLGCREPFPGTHERYVDARWRQVLGSTMHCVAGDGIGILVGAVIGAVIALPILADLGLEYVLGFGFGWTIFQALFMRDMAGGDYGKSLRMTFMSEFLSMNCLMGGMIVVSTLAWKGVAAAHDPLQPLFWFRMSVALMAGFVIAYPMNWWLVAHHLKHGMTTVRPATAGDGMSGMKMDEGSAAGGTNMAEMKPPSPRPPVPVMAVISVAVLAIGLLIASAFGGVSG
;
A
#
# COMPACT_ATOMS: atom_id res chain seq x y z
N MET A 1 -2.21 -32.24 7.99
CA MET A 1 -3.20 -32.68 6.99
C MET A 1 -4.25 -31.62 6.66
N VAL A 2 -5.01 -31.08 7.62
CA VAL A 2 -6.02 -30.03 7.33
C VAL A 2 -5.37 -28.72 6.86
N ILE A 3 -4.32 -28.26 7.55
CA ILE A 3 -3.59 -27.04 7.18
C ILE A 3 -2.90 -27.15 5.82
N ASP A 4 -2.42 -28.34 5.46
CA ASP A 4 -1.79 -28.59 4.16
C ASP A 4 -2.81 -28.45 3.02
N GLY A 5 -4.02 -28.95 3.21
CA GLY A 5 -5.13 -28.77 2.27
C GLY A 5 -5.54 -27.31 2.12
N VAL A 6 -5.61 -26.56 3.23
CA VAL A 6 -5.89 -25.11 3.23
C VAL A 6 -4.81 -24.34 2.47
N MET A 7 -3.53 -24.64 2.74
CA MET A 7 -2.41 -24.00 2.04
C MET A 7 -2.40 -24.33 0.55
N LEU A 8 -2.63 -25.59 0.18
CA LEU A 8 -2.68 -26.00 -1.23
C LEU A 8 -3.81 -25.25 -1.97
N LEU A 9 -4.99 -25.17 -1.37
CA LEU A 9 -6.10 -24.41 -1.92
C LEU A 9 -5.76 -22.92 -2.02
N TRP A 10 -5.17 -22.35 -0.96
CA TRP A 10 -4.76 -20.94 -0.92
C TRP A 10 -3.77 -20.61 -2.04
N PHE A 11 -2.68 -21.35 -2.17
CA PHE A 11 -1.67 -21.09 -3.20
C PHE A 11 -2.20 -21.36 -4.61
N GLY A 12 -3.04 -22.39 -4.79
CA GLY A 12 -3.71 -22.63 -6.07
C GLY A 12 -4.62 -21.47 -6.48
N LEU A 13 -5.45 -20.96 -5.57
CA LEU A 13 -6.30 -19.79 -5.82
C LEU A 13 -5.48 -18.52 -6.02
N THR A 14 -4.39 -18.34 -5.28
CA THR A 14 -3.47 -17.21 -5.44
C THR A 14 -2.84 -17.21 -6.83
N ALA A 15 -2.38 -18.36 -7.33
CA ALA A 15 -1.82 -18.45 -8.68
C ALA A 15 -2.84 -18.06 -9.75
N LEU A 16 -4.08 -18.55 -9.64
CA LEU A 16 -5.18 -18.20 -10.54
C LEU A 16 -5.55 -16.70 -10.44
N ALA A 17 -5.61 -16.17 -9.22
CA ALA A 17 -5.93 -14.76 -8.96
C ALA A 17 -4.86 -13.83 -9.54
N VAL A 18 -3.58 -14.12 -9.33
CA VAL A 18 -2.46 -13.35 -9.90
C VAL A 18 -2.49 -13.41 -11.42
N LEU A 19 -2.71 -14.58 -12.01
CA LEU A 19 -2.80 -14.73 -13.46
C LEU A 19 -3.95 -13.88 -14.02
N PHE A 20 -5.13 -13.95 -13.40
CA PHE A 20 -6.29 -13.15 -13.77
C PHE A 20 -5.96 -11.64 -13.72
N VAL A 21 -5.49 -11.14 -12.57
CA VAL A 21 -5.18 -9.71 -12.41
C VAL A 21 -4.08 -9.26 -13.35
N ALA A 22 -3.01 -10.05 -13.52
CA ALA A 22 -1.88 -9.69 -14.40
C ALA A 22 -2.25 -9.64 -15.89
N ILE A 23 -3.32 -10.32 -16.30
CA ILE A 23 -3.88 -10.24 -17.66
C ILE A 23 -4.85 -9.06 -17.76
N ASP A 24 -5.86 -9.03 -16.89
CA ASP A 24 -6.97 -8.04 -16.95
C ASP A 24 -6.46 -6.60 -16.74
N ILE A 25 -5.46 -6.41 -15.88
CA ILE A 25 -4.96 -5.06 -15.54
C ILE A 25 -4.19 -4.37 -16.68
N ARG A 26 -3.82 -5.12 -17.72
CA ARG A 26 -3.09 -4.57 -18.87
C ARG A 26 -3.91 -3.49 -19.58
N ASP A 27 -5.22 -3.72 -19.66
CA ASP A 27 -6.15 -2.86 -20.38
C ASP A 27 -6.70 -1.72 -19.51
N THR A 28 -6.62 -1.81 -18.17
CA THR A 28 -7.00 -0.70 -17.30
C THR A 28 -6.12 0.53 -17.54
N PRO A 29 -6.70 1.73 -17.65
CA PRO A 29 -5.97 2.98 -17.91
C PRO A 29 -5.27 3.52 -16.65
N GLU A 30 -4.51 2.69 -15.95
CA GLU A 30 -3.77 3.04 -14.73
C GLU A 30 -2.28 3.26 -15.00
N SER A 31 -1.61 3.98 -14.09
CA SER A 31 -0.15 4.12 -14.17
C SER A 31 0.55 2.76 -14.06
N ALA A 32 1.69 2.58 -14.76
CA ALA A 32 2.42 1.31 -14.75
C ALA A 32 2.81 0.85 -13.32
N VAL A 33 3.16 1.80 -12.46
CA VAL A 33 3.53 1.53 -11.07
C VAL A 33 2.32 1.03 -10.26
N MET A 34 1.14 1.64 -10.43
CA MET A 34 -0.09 1.17 -9.77
C MET A 34 -0.52 -0.22 -10.28
N LYS A 35 -0.35 -0.51 -11.58
CA LYS A 35 -0.61 -1.84 -12.14
C LYS A 35 0.21 -2.92 -11.42
N TRP A 36 1.51 -2.68 -11.22
CA TRP A 36 2.35 -3.58 -10.44
C TRP A 36 1.91 -3.67 -8.98
N GLY A 37 1.47 -2.56 -8.38
CA GLY A 37 0.88 -2.54 -7.04
C GLY A 37 -0.26 -3.55 -6.86
N PHE A 38 -1.22 -3.57 -7.78
CA PHE A 38 -2.34 -4.53 -7.74
C PHE A 38 -1.90 -5.99 -7.94
N VAL A 39 -0.97 -6.24 -8.87
CA VAL A 39 -0.47 -7.60 -9.13
C VAL A 39 0.29 -8.14 -7.92
N LEU A 40 1.18 -7.34 -7.33
CA LEU A 40 1.98 -7.73 -6.17
C LEU A 40 1.12 -7.89 -4.92
N PHE A 41 0.18 -6.97 -4.68
CA PHE A 41 -0.76 -7.15 -3.58
C PHE A 41 -1.60 -8.43 -3.75
N THR A 42 -2.02 -8.75 -4.98
CA THR A 42 -2.72 -10.00 -5.29
C THR A 42 -1.82 -11.22 -5.07
N LEU A 43 -0.52 -11.12 -5.33
CA LEU A 43 0.44 -12.18 -5.01
C LEU A 43 0.51 -12.43 -3.49
N TYR A 44 0.33 -11.39 -2.68
CA TYR A 44 0.38 -11.52 -1.21
C TYR A 44 -0.95 -11.93 -0.61
N ALA A 45 -2.07 -11.37 -1.08
CA ALA A 45 -3.39 -11.57 -0.51
C ALA A 45 -4.25 -12.60 -1.26
N GLY A 46 -3.72 -13.17 -2.35
CA GLY A 46 -4.37 -14.18 -3.16
C GLY A 46 -5.74 -13.75 -3.69
N PRO A 47 -6.80 -14.58 -3.55
CA PRO A 47 -8.12 -14.25 -4.07
C PRO A 47 -8.73 -12.99 -3.45
N PHE A 48 -8.33 -12.59 -2.23
CA PHE A 48 -8.78 -11.33 -1.65
C PHE A 48 -8.22 -10.13 -2.40
N GLY A 49 -6.96 -10.20 -2.86
CA GLY A 49 -6.36 -9.15 -3.67
C GLY A 49 -7.07 -8.98 -5.00
N ALA A 50 -7.38 -10.08 -5.69
CA ALA A 50 -8.15 -10.05 -6.93
C ALA A 50 -9.58 -9.50 -6.72
N PHE A 51 -10.25 -9.90 -5.63
CA PHE A 51 -11.56 -9.35 -5.28
C PHE A 51 -11.53 -7.83 -5.08
N LEU A 52 -10.53 -7.34 -4.32
CA LEU A 52 -10.36 -5.90 -4.08
C LEU A 52 -9.98 -5.14 -5.36
N TYR A 53 -9.16 -5.74 -6.23
CA TYR A 53 -8.85 -5.17 -7.54
C TYR A 53 -10.12 -4.98 -8.40
N VAL A 54 -10.96 -6.01 -8.51
CA VAL A 54 -12.20 -5.96 -9.29
C VAL A 54 -13.16 -4.91 -8.73
N LEU A 55 -13.29 -4.83 -7.40
CA LEU A 55 -14.19 -3.90 -6.74
C LEU A 55 -13.68 -2.45 -6.76
N GLY A 56 -12.37 -2.28 -6.70
CA GLY A 56 -11.70 -1.00 -6.50
C GLY A 56 -11.27 -0.28 -7.78
N CYS A 57 -10.74 -1.01 -8.75
CA CYS A 57 -9.98 -0.45 -9.88
C CYS A 57 -10.58 -0.83 -11.24
N ARG A 58 -11.02 -2.09 -11.40
CA ARG A 58 -11.53 -2.58 -12.68
C ARG A 58 -12.77 -1.79 -13.11
N GLU A 59 -12.66 -1.06 -14.22
CA GLU A 59 -13.76 -0.21 -14.70
C GLU A 59 -14.94 -1.07 -15.18
N PRO A 60 -16.19 -0.72 -14.83
CA PRO A 60 -17.36 -1.49 -15.25
C PRO A 60 -17.70 -1.30 -16.74
N PHE A 61 -17.41 -0.11 -17.28
CA PHE A 61 -17.59 0.22 -18.70
C PHE A 61 -16.36 0.97 -19.22
N PRO A 62 -15.96 0.76 -20.50
CA PRO A 62 -14.84 1.48 -21.09
C PRO A 62 -15.03 2.99 -20.99
N GLY A 63 -13.99 3.69 -20.52
CA GLY A 63 -14.02 5.16 -20.44
C GLY A 63 -14.64 5.71 -19.16
N THR A 64 -14.93 4.87 -18.16
CA THR A 64 -15.54 5.31 -16.89
C THR A 64 -14.59 5.27 -15.70
N HIS A 65 -13.36 4.79 -15.91
CA HIS A 65 -12.36 4.60 -14.86
C HIS A 65 -12.18 5.82 -13.94
N GLU A 66 -11.96 7.03 -14.48
CA GLU A 66 -11.74 8.27 -13.71
C GLU A 66 -12.86 8.51 -12.70
N ARG A 67 -14.11 8.45 -13.16
CA ARG A 67 -15.31 8.65 -12.34
C ARG A 67 -15.54 7.48 -11.40
N TYR A 68 -15.19 6.27 -11.82
CA TYR A 68 -15.35 5.07 -11.01
C TYR A 68 -14.43 5.09 -9.79
N VAL A 69 -13.15 5.43 -9.99
CA VAL A 69 -12.14 5.46 -8.92
C VAL A 69 -12.16 6.73 -8.08
N ASP A 70 -12.89 7.78 -8.47
CA ASP A 70 -13.01 9.05 -7.73
C ASP A 70 -13.57 8.87 -6.31
N ALA A 71 -14.38 7.83 -6.08
CA ALA A 71 -14.87 7.51 -4.75
C ALA A 71 -13.72 7.32 -3.76
N ARG A 72 -13.71 8.11 -2.66
CA ARG A 72 -12.60 8.14 -1.70
C ARG A 72 -12.17 6.76 -1.21
N TRP A 73 -13.10 5.87 -0.91
CA TRP A 73 -12.75 4.52 -0.41
C TRP A 73 -11.97 3.70 -1.45
N ARG A 74 -12.19 3.94 -2.76
CA ARG A 74 -11.41 3.33 -3.85
C ARG A 74 -10.04 3.97 -3.95
N GLN A 75 -9.95 5.30 -3.86
CA GLN A 75 -8.66 5.99 -3.78
C GLN A 75 -7.81 5.47 -2.62
N VAL A 76 -8.41 5.29 -1.44
CA VAL A 76 -7.75 4.74 -0.25
C VAL A 76 -7.37 3.28 -0.45
N LEU A 77 -8.24 2.49 -1.07
CA LEU A 77 -7.97 1.09 -1.38
C LEU A 77 -6.74 0.95 -2.28
N GLY A 78 -6.70 1.65 -3.42
CA GLY A 78 -5.55 1.63 -4.32
C GLY A 78 -4.27 2.14 -3.65
N SER A 79 -4.37 3.24 -2.88
CA SER A 79 -3.25 3.81 -2.13
C SER A 79 -2.67 2.86 -1.07
N THR A 80 -3.54 2.10 -0.41
CA THR A 80 -3.14 1.11 0.61
C THR A 80 -2.54 -0.12 -0.07
N MET A 81 -3.17 -0.66 -1.12
CA MET A 81 -2.64 -1.80 -1.88
C MET A 81 -1.27 -1.48 -2.48
N HIS A 82 -1.08 -0.27 -3.00
CA HIS A 82 0.20 0.20 -3.53
C HIS A 82 1.31 0.27 -2.48
N CYS A 83 1.00 0.73 -1.27
CA CYS A 83 1.97 0.76 -0.15
C CYS A 83 2.32 -0.66 0.32
N VAL A 84 1.32 -1.50 0.58
CA VAL A 84 1.57 -2.89 0.99
C VAL A 84 2.30 -3.69 -0.10
N ALA A 85 2.07 -3.37 -1.37
CA ALA A 85 2.82 -3.95 -2.49
C ALA A 85 4.32 -3.65 -2.40
N GLY A 86 4.69 -2.39 -2.14
CA GLY A 86 6.08 -1.98 -1.99
C GLY A 86 6.73 -2.49 -0.71
N ASP A 87 6.12 -2.20 0.44
CA ASP A 87 6.63 -2.61 1.74
C ASP A 87 6.73 -4.14 1.84
N GLY A 88 5.74 -4.85 1.31
CA GLY A 88 5.68 -6.31 1.30
C GLY A 88 6.90 -6.96 0.64
N ILE A 89 7.43 -6.39 -0.45
CA ILE A 89 8.68 -6.90 -1.06
C ILE A 89 9.83 -6.81 -0.08
N GLY A 90 10.05 -5.62 0.50
CA GLY A 90 11.15 -5.39 1.42
C GLY A 90 11.04 -6.24 2.69
N ILE A 91 9.83 -6.38 3.24
CA ILE A 91 9.57 -7.24 4.41
C ILE A 91 9.85 -8.71 4.06
N LEU A 92 9.35 -9.23 2.92
CA LEU A 92 9.60 -10.62 2.53
C LEU A 92 11.09 -10.89 2.33
N VAL A 93 11.82 -9.98 1.67
CA VAL A 93 13.27 -10.09 1.51
C VAL A 93 13.96 -10.06 2.88
N GLY A 94 13.58 -9.16 3.77
CA GLY A 94 14.11 -9.10 5.13
C GLY A 94 13.87 -10.36 5.93
N ALA A 95 12.65 -10.90 5.88
CA ALA A 95 12.27 -12.14 6.56
C ALA A 95 13.08 -13.35 6.07
N VAL A 96 13.32 -13.44 4.76
CA VAL A 96 14.16 -14.51 4.19
C VAL A 96 15.61 -14.35 4.66
N ILE A 97 16.17 -13.14 4.61
CA ILE A 97 17.54 -12.89 5.06
C ILE A 97 17.69 -13.18 6.55
N GLY A 98 16.76 -12.70 7.37
CA GLY A 98 16.79 -12.89 8.81
C GLY A 98 16.64 -14.35 9.22
N ALA A 99 15.80 -15.11 8.51
CA ALA A 99 15.70 -16.56 8.70
C ALA A 99 16.98 -17.31 8.30
N VAL A 100 17.63 -16.94 7.19
CA VAL A 100 18.89 -17.57 6.75
C VAL A 100 20.04 -17.28 7.71
N ILE A 101 20.11 -16.07 8.27
CA ILE A 101 21.14 -15.66 9.23
C ILE A 101 20.79 -16.12 10.66
N ALA A 102 19.57 -16.60 10.90
CA ALA A 102 19.02 -16.94 12.20
C ALA A 102 19.10 -15.76 13.20
N LEU A 103 18.63 -14.59 12.76
CA LEU A 103 18.60 -13.39 13.60
C LEU A 103 17.67 -13.57 14.82
N PRO A 104 18.00 -12.94 15.96
CA PRO A 104 17.07 -12.86 17.07
C PRO A 104 15.84 -12.03 16.66
N ILE A 105 14.68 -12.34 17.25
CA ILE A 105 13.36 -11.81 16.85
C ILE A 105 13.34 -10.28 16.65
N LEU A 106 13.94 -9.50 17.57
CA LEU A 106 13.94 -8.04 17.45
C LEU A 106 14.82 -7.54 16.30
N ALA A 107 15.92 -8.21 16.01
CA ALA A 107 16.77 -7.86 14.88
C ALA A 107 16.13 -8.26 13.55
N ASP A 108 15.43 -9.39 13.52
CA ASP A 108 14.65 -9.85 12.38
C ASP A 108 13.52 -8.86 12.03
N LEU A 109 12.69 -8.49 13.01
CA LEU A 109 11.66 -7.47 12.85
C LEU A 109 12.23 -6.09 12.44
N GLY A 110 13.38 -5.71 13.02
CA GLY A 110 14.07 -4.48 12.64
C GLY A 110 14.54 -4.51 11.18
N LEU A 111 15.07 -5.64 10.73
CA LEU A 111 15.50 -5.83 9.34
C LEU A 111 14.32 -5.80 8.36
N GLU A 112 13.24 -6.53 8.67
CA GLU A 112 11.99 -6.50 7.89
C GLU A 112 11.45 -5.07 7.79
N TYR A 113 11.43 -4.32 8.91
CA TYR A 113 10.95 -2.95 8.93
C TYR A 113 11.81 -2.02 8.05
N VAL A 114 13.14 -2.07 8.21
CA VAL A 114 14.06 -1.19 7.47
C VAL A 114 14.01 -1.49 5.98
N LEU A 115 14.02 -2.77 5.59
CA LEU A 115 13.95 -3.15 4.18
C LEU A 115 12.57 -2.88 3.58
N GLY A 116 11.50 -3.18 4.31
CA GLY A 116 10.13 -2.85 3.94
C GLY A 116 9.96 -1.37 3.67
N PHE A 117 10.22 -0.55 4.68
CA PHE A 117 10.14 0.91 4.58
C PHE A 117 11.04 1.45 3.47
N GLY A 118 12.29 0.99 3.40
CA GLY A 118 13.25 1.44 2.40
C GLY A 118 12.79 1.15 0.97
N PHE A 119 12.32 -0.07 0.71
CA PHE A 119 11.85 -0.47 -0.61
C PHE A 119 10.53 0.23 -0.99
N GLY A 120 9.56 0.26 -0.06
CA GLY A 120 8.28 0.96 -0.27
C GLY A 120 8.48 2.45 -0.53
N TRP A 121 9.28 3.12 0.29
CA TRP A 121 9.54 4.56 0.18
C TRP A 121 10.30 4.92 -1.10
N THR A 122 11.42 4.24 -1.39
CA THR A 122 12.32 4.62 -2.49
C THR A 122 11.80 4.16 -3.84
N ILE A 123 11.23 2.95 -3.92
CA ILE A 123 10.82 2.39 -5.22
C ILE A 123 9.34 2.67 -5.45
N PHE A 124 8.46 2.29 -4.54
CA PHE A 124 7.02 2.34 -4.81
C PHE A 124 6.44 3.75 -4.67
N GLN A 125 6.73 4.46 -3.58
CA GLN A 125 6.21 5.82 -3.39
C GLN A 125 6.94 6.83 -4.26
N ALA A 126 8.28 6.86 -4.18
CA ALA A 126 9.03 7.95 -4.81
C ALA A 126 9.04 7.86 -6.34
N LEU A 127 8.99 6.67 -6.95
CA LEU A 127 8.84 6.56 -8.41
C LEU A 127 7.42 6.94 -8.87
N PHE A 128 6.38 6.55 -8.12
CA PHE A 128 5.00 6.92 -8.44
C PHE A 128 4.78 8.44 -8.39
N MET A 129 5.40 9.11 -7.41
CA MET A 129 5.28 10.55 -7.22
C MET A 129 6.26 11.38 -8.05
N ARG A 130 7.17 10.75 -8.82
CA ARG A 130 8.23 11.45 -9.55
C ARG A 130 7.68 12.48 -10.55
N ASP A 131 6.71 12.08 -11.35
CA ASP A 131 6.13 12.96 -12.38
C ASP A 131 5.35 14.11 -11.73
N MET A 132 4.61 13.82 -10.66
CA MET A 132 3.89 14.82 -9.86
C MET A 132 4.84 15.78 -9.12
N ALA A 133 6.05 15.35 -8.78
CA ALA A 133 7.07 16.18 -8.15
C ALA A 133 7.78 17.13 -9.13
N GLY A 134 7.50 17.02 -10.44
CA GLY A 134 8.17 17.77 -11.50
C GLY A 134 9.44 17.09 -12.02
N GLY A 135 9.54 15.76 -11.89
CA GLY A 135 10.68 14.96 -12.35
C GLY A 135 11.82 14.81 -11.33
N ASP A 136 11.78 15.58 -10.23
CA ASP A 136 12.78 15.54 -9.16
C ASP A 136 12.48 14.41 -8.15
N TYR A 137 13.30 13.35 -8.23
CA TYR A 137 13.21 12.20 -7.34
C TYR A 137 13.53 12.55 -5.88
N GLY A 138 14.44 13.50 -5.62
CA GLY A 138 14.77 13.92 -4.26
C GLY A 138 13.62 14.65 -3.58
N LYS A 139 12.89 15.48 -4.33
CA LYS A 139 11.65 16.09 -3.86
C LYS A 139 10.55 15.06 -3.63
N SER A 140 10.41 14.08 -4.53
CA SER A 140 9.47 12.97 -4.38
C SER A 140 9.69 12.21 -3.06
N LEU A 141 10.94 11.83 -2.76
CA LEU A 141 11.32 11.18 -1.51
C LEU A 141 10.92 12.00 -0.27
N ARG A 142 11.18 13.31 -0.28
CA ARG A 142 10.84 14.19 0.85
C ARG A 142 9.33 14.31 1.06
N MET A 143 8.57 14.35 -0.03
CA MET A 143 7.10 14.47 0.02
C MET A 143 6.45 13.17 0.51
N THR A 144 7.00 12.01 0.16
CA THR A 144 6.39 10.71 0.50
C THR A 144 6.88 10.12 1.82
N PHE A 145 7.97 10.61 2.40
CA PHE A 145 8.57 10.03 3.61
C PHE A 145 7.57 9.96 4.78
N MET A 146 6.83 11.06 5.05
CA MET A 146 5.88 11.08 6.17
C MET A 146 4.67 10.18 5.94
N SER A 147 4.12 10.14 4.72
CA SER A 147 2.98 9.28 4.41
C SER A 147 3.36 7.81 4.46
N GLU A 148 4.56 7.46 3.97
CA GLU A 148 5.10 6.10 4.09
C GLU A 148 5.36 5.73 5.55
N PHE A 149 6.00 6.62 6.33
CA PHE A 149 6.31 6.35 7.72
C PHE A 149 5.05 6.08 8.57
N LEU A 150 3.99 6.88 8.37
CA LEU A 150 2.71 6.68 9.06
C LEU A 150 2.07 5.34 8.66
N SER A 151 2.05 5.01 7.36
CA SER A 151 1.42 3.79 6.85
C SER A 151 2.18 2.53 7.28
N MET A 152 3.51 2.51 7.11
CA MET A 152 4.38 1.38 7.44
C MET A 152 4.32 0.99 8.92
N ASN A 153 4.26 1.98 9.82
CA ASN A 153 4.10 1.72 11.26
C ASN A 153 2.80 0.94 11.56
N CYS A 154 1.70 1.31 10.92
CA CYS A 154 0.42 0.62 11.07
C CYS A 154 0.44 -0.77 10.42
N LEU A 155 1.03 -0.88 9.22
CA LEU A 155 1.23 -2.14 8.50
C LEU A 155 2.00 -3.14 9.37
N MET A 156 3.21 -2.76 9.80
CA MET A 156 4.06 -3.61 10.62
C MET A 156 3.41 -3.93 11.97
N GLY A 157 2.78 -2.95 12.63
CA GLY A 157 2.07 -3.18 13.88
C GLY A 157 1.01 -4.27 13.76
N GLY A 158 0.20 -4.24 12.69
CA GLY A 158 -0.81 -5.28 12.43
C GLY A 158 -0.19 -6.65 12.11
N MET A 159 0.89 -6.66 11.32
CA MET A 159 1.62 -7.89 10.96
C MET A 159 2.19 -8.61 12.19
N ILE A 160 2.83 -7.84 13.10
CA ILE A 160 3.46 -8.39 14.30
C ILE A 160 2.42 -9.04 15.20
N VAL A 161 1.27 -8.40 15.43
CA VAL A 161 0.22 -8.93 16.31
C VAL A 161 -0.29 -10.27 15.80
N VAL A 162 -0.68 -10.35 14.53
CA VAL A 162 -1.23 -11.59 13.97
C VAL A 162 -0.17 -12.68 13.90
N SER A 163 1.06 -12.35 13.47
CA SER A 163 2.15 -13.33 13.39
C SER A 163 2.50 -13.91 14.75
N THR A 164 2.59 -13.06 15.78
CA THR A 164 2.92 -13.49 17.15
C THR A 164 1.84 -14.39 17.73
N LEU A 165 0.56 -14.02 17.57
CA LEU A 165 -0.53 -14.73 18.23
C LEU A 165 -0.90 -16.05 17.53
N ALA A 166 -0.84 -16.10 16.20
CA ALA A 166 -1.33 -17.25 15.44
C ALA A 166 -0.26 -18.32 15.15
N TRP A 167 1.04 -17.97 15.12
CA TRP A 167 2.12 -18.91 14.77
C TRP A 167 3.19 -19.08 15.85
N LYS A 168 2.88 -18.70 17.10
CA LYS A 168 3.78 -18.90 18.23
C LYS A 168 4.25 -20.36 18.32
N GLY A 169 5.58 -20.56 18.34
CA GLY A 169 6.18 -21.88 18.54
C GLY A 169 6.09 -22.82 17.34
N VAL A 170 5.63 -22.34 16.17
CA VAL A 170 5.55 -23.14 14.96
C VAL A 170 6.80 -22.92 14.12
N ALA A 171 7.85 -23.73 14.36
CA ALA A 171 9.15 -23.58 13.69
C ALA A 171 9.05 -23.53 12.14
N ALA A 172 8.18 -24.35 11.55
CA ALA A 172 7.96 -24.37 10.10
C ALA A 172 7.38 -23.06 9.53
N ALA A 173 6.80 -22.18 10.35
CA ALA A 173 6.32 -20.88 9.92
C ALA A 173 7.43 -19.83 9.82
N HIS A 174 8.63 -20.14 10.32
CA HIS A 174 9.81 -19.27 10.31
C HIS A 174 10.89 -19.73 9.33
N ASP A 175 10.70 -20.88 8.67
CA ASP A 175 11.63 -21.41 7.66
C ASP A 175 11.14 -21.07 6.23
N PRO A 176 11.86 -20.25 5.45
CA PRO A 176 11.48 -19.87 4.09
C PRO A 176 11.35 -21.04 3.11
N LEU A 177 11.95 -22.20 3.43
CA LEU A 177 11.82 -23.41 2.62
C LEU A 177 10.45 -24.10 2.82
N GLN A 178 9.69 -23.72 3.84
CA GLN A 178 8.40 -24.29 4.15
C GLN A 178 7.27 -23.45 3.55
N PRO A 179 6.23 -24.07 2.96
CA PRO A 179 5.04 -23.36 2.47
C PRO A 179 4.33 -22.56 3.58
N LEU A 180 4.43 -23.02 4.83
CA LEU A 180 3.81 -22.38 5.97
C LEU A 180 4.37 -20.98 6.26
N PHE A 181 5.66 -20.75 5.99
CA PHE A 181 6.26 -19.42 6.08
C PHE A 181 5.57 -18.43 5.14
N TRP A 182 5.40 -18.80 3.87
CA TRP A 182 4.76 -17.95 2.87
C TRP A 182 3.29 -17.72 3.17
N PHE A 183 2.60 -18.74 3.68
CA PHE A 183 1.22 -18.62 4.13
C PHE A 183 1.08 -17.66 5.33
N ARG A 184 1.96 -17.77 6.32
CA ARG A 184 2.02 -16.81 7.44
C ARG A 184 2.25 -15.39 6.95
N MET A 185 3.22 -15.16 6.07
CA MET A 185 3.52 -13.82 5.54
C MET A 185 2.33 -13.23 4.78
N SER A 186 1.64 -14.05 3.99
CA SER A 186 0.41 -13.69 3.30
C SER A 186 -0.69 -13.21 4.27
N VAL A 187 -0.97 -13.99 5.32
CA VAL A 187 -1.96 -13.61 6.34
C VAL A 187 -1.52 -12.37 7.13
N ALA A 188 -0.24 -12.27 7.49
CA ALA A 188 0.30 -11.12 8.20
C ALA A 188 0.15 -9.83 7.38
N LEU A 189 0.55 -9.83 6.10
CA LEU A 189 0.41 -8.68 5.21
C LEU A 189 -1.05 -8.26 5.04
N MET A 190 -1.98 -9.21 4.97
CA MET A 190 -3.41 -8.89 4.94
C MET A 190 -3.89 -8.24 6.25
N ALA A 191 -3.43 -8.72 7.41
CA ALA A 191 -3.75 -8.09 8.68
C ALA A 191 -3.18 -6.68 8.77
N GLY A 192 -1.93 -6.50 8.38
CA GLY A 192 -1.30 -5.19 8.33
C GLY A 192 -1.99 -4.25 7.34
N PHE A 193 -2.46 -4.73 6.19
CA PHE A 193 -3.29 -3.96 5.26
C PHE A 193 -4.55 -3.42 5.94
N VAL A 194 -5.26 -4.26 6.70
CA VAL A 194 -6.48 -3.86 7.42
C VAL A 194 -6.17 -2.77 8.46
N ILE A 195 -5.06 -2.90 9.19
CA ILE A 195 -4.65 -1.93 10.21
C ILE A 195 -4.09 -0.64 9.58
N ALA A 196 -3.45 -0.71 8.42
CA ALA A 196 -2.95 0.45 7.69
C ALA A 196 -4.06 1.21 6.95
N TYR A 197 -5.20 0.57 6.63
CA TYR A 197 -6.28 1.19 5.86
C TYR A 197 -6.84 2.49 6.49
N PRO A 198 -7.14 2.58 7.80
CA PRO A 198 -7.60 3.82 8.42
C PRO A 198 -6.55 4.95 8.39
N MET A 199 -5.26 4.62 8.54
CA MET A 199 -4.19 5.61 8.42
C MET A 199 -4.10 6.14 6.99
N ASN A 200 -4.18 5.26 6.00
CA ASN A 200 -4.22 5.63 4.59
C ASN A 200 -5.47 6.42 4.23
N TRP A 201 -6.61 6.13 4.86
CA TRP A 201 -7.82 6.93 4.71
C TRP A 201 -7.58 8.38 5.11
N TRP A 202 -6.96 8.59 6.27
CA TRP A 202 -6.62 9.92 6.74
C TRP A 202 -5.62 10.62 5.82
N LEU A 203 -4.57 9.93 5.37
CA LEU A 203 -3.56 10.47 4.46
C LEU A 203 -4.16 10.92 3.12
N VAL A 204 -5.04 10.11 2.52
CA VAL A 204 -5.73 10.44 1.26
C VAL A 204 -6.74 11.55 1.45
N ALA A 205 -7.50 11.55 2.55
CA ALA A 205 -8.48 12.60 2.84
C ALA A 205 -7.85 14.00 3.03
N HIS A 206 -6.56 14.06 3.36
CA HIS A 206 -5.80 15.30 3.54
C HIS A 206 -4.75 15.55 2.43
N HIS A 207 -4.83 14.85 1.30
CA HIS A 207 -3.93 15.01 0.15
C HIS A 207 -2.44 14.84 0.48
N LEU A 208 -2.13 14.08 1.54
CA LEU A 208 -0.76 13.69 1.91
C LEU A 208 -0.32 12.42 1.16
N LYS A 209 -1.28 11.70 0.57
CA LYS A 209 -1.04 10.53 -0.27
C LYS A 209 -2.04 10.53 -1.42
N HIS A 210 -1.60 10.03 -2.57
CA HIS A 210 -2.43 9.90 -3.76
C HIS A 210 -3.02 8.48 -3.82
N GLY A 211 -4.19 8.34 -4.42
CA GLY A 211 -4.76 7.05 -4.76
C GLY A 211 -4.55 6.72 -6.23
N MET A 212 -5.58 6.12 -6.83
CA MET A 212 -5.60 5.68 -8.23
C MET A 212 -5.66 6.86 -9.21
N THR A 213 -4.87 6.79 -10.28
CA THR A 213 -4.76 7.85 -11.29
C THR A 213 -4.99 7.27 -12.68
N THR A 214 -5.78 7.97 -13.50
CA THR A 214 -6.05 7.49 -14.85
C THR A 214 -5.07 8.09 -15.84
N VAL A 215 -4.39 7.25 -16.60
CA VAL A 215 -3.44 7.62 -17.65
C VAL A 215 -4.01 7.18 -19.00
N ARG A 216 -4.43 8.15 -19.81
CA ARG A 216 -4.83 7.92 -21.20
C ARG A 216 -3.78 8.54 -22.14
N PRO A 217 -3.41 7.89 -23.26
CA PRO A 217 -2.74 8.58 -24.34
C PRO A 217 -3.59 9.78 -24.75
N ALA A 218 -2.98 10.96 -24.89
CA ALA A 218 -3.68 12.13 -25.42
C ALA A 218 -4.28 11.74 -26.77
N THR A 219 -5.61 11.63 -26.84
CA THR A 219 -6.29 11.44 -28.10
C THR A 219 -6.04 12.69 -28.95
N ALA A 220 -5.36 12.50 -30.08
CA ALA A 220 -5.32 13.49 -31.16
C ALA A 220 -6.76 13.73 -31.62
N GLY A 221 -7.44 14.68 -30.98
CA GLY A 221 -8.88 14.88 -31.11
C GLY A 221 -9.50 15.89 -30.14
N ASP A 222 -8.86 16.22 -29.01
CA ASP A 222 -9.37 17.29 -28.11
C ASP A 222 -8.92 18.70 -28.54
N GLY A 223 -8.89 18.93 -29.85
CA GLY A 223 -8.93 20.26 -30.42
C GLY A 223 -10.39 20.74 -30.45
N MET A 224 -10.68 21.82 -29.72
CA MET A 224 -11.87 22.66 -29.90
C MET A 224 -13.19 22.19 -29.24
N SER A 225 -13.22 22.14 -27.91
CA SER A 225 -14.43 22.59 -27.17
C SER A 225 -14.16 24.01 -26.67
N GLY A 226 -14.35 24.98 -27.57
CA GLY A 226 -14.22 26.39 -27.28
C GLY A 226 -15.16 26.80 -26.15
N MET A 227 -14.58 27.12 -25.01
CA MET A 227 -15.24 27.88 -23.96
C MET A 227 -15.51 29.27 -24.54
N LYS A 228 -16.73 29.50 -25.02
CA LYS A 228 -17.23 30.85 -25.28
C LYS A 228 -17.23 31.59 -23.93
N MET A 229 -16.20 32.40 -23.72
CA MET A 229 -16.23 33.48 -22.76
C MET A 229 -16.98 34.62 -23.44
N ASP A 230 -18.21 34.86 -22.99
CA ASP A 230 -18.93 36.09 -23.30
C ASP A 230 -18.12 37.27 -22.74
N GLU A 231 -17.68 38.16 -23.63
CA GLU A 231 -17.13 39.45 -23.27
C GLU A 231 -18.23 40.32 -22.65
N GLY A 232 -18.07 40.69 -21.39
CA GLY A 232 -18.99 41.59 -20.71
C GLY A 232 -18.53 42.04 -19.33
N SER A 233 -18.05 43.28 -19.28
CA SER A 233 -17.95 44.15 -18.09
C SER A 233 -16.79 43.97 -17.08
N ALA A 234 -15.79 44.84 -17.29
CA ALA A 234 -15.29 45.83 -16.33
C ALA A 234 -14.92 45.44 -14.88
N ALA A 235 -13.63 45.67 -14.59
CA ALA A 235 -13.06 46.20 -13.34
C ALA A 235 -13.29 45.41 -12.04
N GLY A 236 -12.25 44.68 -11.62
CA GLY A 236 -12.17 44.13 -10.26
C GLY A 236 -10.93 43.26 -10.08
N GLY A 237 -9.77 43.88 -9.88
CA GLY A 237 -8.55 43.16 -9.50
C GLY A 237 -8.70 42.58 -8.10
N THR A 238 -9.00 41.29 -7.99
CA THR A 238 -8.84 40.53 -6.75
C THR A 238 -7.76 39.49 -6.95
N ASN A 239 -6.64 39.71 -6.25
CA ASN A 239 -5.59 38.72 -6.02
C ASN A 239 -6.25 37.38 -5.66
N MET A 240 -6.14 36.39 -6.55
CA MET A 240 -6.29 34.98 -6.21
C MET A 240 -5.11 34.62 -5.31
N ALA A 241 -5.22 34.95 -4.02
CA ALA A 241 -4.36 34.36 -3.02
C ALA A 241 -4.50 32.84 -3.16
N GLU A 242 -3.41 32.17 -3.53
CA GLU A 242 -3.23 30.72 -3.49
C GLU A 242 -3.83 30.22 -2.16
N MET A 243 -5.04 29.68 -2.22
CA MET A 243 -5.74 29.21 -1.03
C MET A 243 -5.04 27.91 -0.62
N LYS A 244 -4.04 28.04 0.26
CA LYS A 244 -3.30 26.92 0.84
C LYS A 244 -4.33 25.91 1.36
N PRO A 245 -4.23 24.62 0.96
CA PRO A 245 -5.19 23.62 1.41
C PRO A 245 -5.25 23.63 2.95
N PRO A 246 -6.46 23.45 3.53
CA PRO A 246 -6.64 23.52 4.97
C PRO A 246 -5.70 22.55 5.67
N SER A 247 -5.13 22.99 6.79
CA SER A 247 -4.21 22.16 7.56
C SER A 247 -4.88 20.85 8.00
N PRO A 248 -4.17 19.70 7.94
CA PRO A 248 -4.74 18.41 8.30
C PRO A 248 -5.29 18.40 9.74
N ARG A 249 -6.43 17.73 9.96
CA ARG A 249 -7.06 17.55 11.27
C ARG A 249 -7.41 16.07 11.47
N PRO A 250 -6.85 15.36 12.47
CA PRO A 250 -5.80 15.80 13.41
C PRO A 250 -4.49 16.20 12.71
N PRO A 251 -3.59 16.98 13.34
CA PRO A 251 -2.35 17.39 12.69
C PRO A 251 -1.38 16.19 12.56
N VAL A 252 -0.47 16.25 11.58
CA VAL A 252 0.49 15.17 11.27
C VAL A 252 1.24 14.63 12.50
N PRO A 253 1.73 15.44 13.46
CA PRO A 253 2.42 14.91 14.64
C PRO A 253 1.52 14.04 15.53
N VAL A 254 0.22 14.33 15.62
CA VAL A 254 -0.72 13.51 16.37
C VAL A 254 -0.90 12.16 15.68
N MET A 255 -1.03 12.16 14.36
CA MET A 255 -1.11 10.91 13.58
C MET A 255 0.18 10.10 13.65
N ALA A 256 1.35 10.75 13.72
CA ALA A 256 2.63 10.08 13.93
C ALA A 256 2.71 9.42 15.31
N VAL A 257 2.22 10.08 16.37
CA VAL A 257 2.13 9.46 17.70
C VAL A 257 1.20 8.26 17.68
N ILE A 258 0.05 8.36 17.00
CA ILE A 258 -0.87 7.23 16.83
C ILE A 258 -0.20 6.08 16.07
N SER A 259 0.48 6.35 14.94
CA SER A 259 1.14 5.30 14.15
C SER A 259 2.23 4.60 14.94
N VAL A 260 3.07 5.35 15.66
CA VAL A 260 4.11 4.80 16.53
C VAL A 260 3.49 3.99 17.68
N ALA A 261 2.38 4.45 18.26
CA ALA A 261 1.67 3.70 19.30
C ALA A 261 1.14 2.36 18.78
N VAL A 262 0.60 2.32 17.55
CA VAL A 262 0.16 1.06 16.90
C VAL A 262 1.33 0.10 16.75
N LEU A 263 2.49 0.56 16.26
CA LEU A 263 3.69 -0.28 16.16
C LEU A 263 4.17 -0.75 17.54
N ALA A 264 4.23 0.15 18.52
CA ALA A 264 4.66 -0.15 19.87
C ALA A 264 3.76 -1.19 20.55
N ILE A 265 2.44 -1.11 20.35
CA ILE A 265 1.49 -2.13 20.82
C ILE A 265 1.82 -3.50 20.20
N GLY A 266 2.10 -3.54 18.88
CA GLY A 266 2.53 -4.77 18.22
C GLY A 266 3.80 -5.34 18.84
N LEU A 267 4.82 -4.52 19.06
CA LEU A 267 6.08 -4.93 19.70
C LEU A 267 5.91 -5.38 21.15
N LEU A 268 5.03 -4.73 21.92
CA LEU A 268 4.70 -5.13 23.29
C LEU A 268 3.98 -6.47 23.33
N ILE A 269 3.09 -6.73 22.36
CA ILE A 269 2.44 -8.03 22.22
C ILE A 269 3.49 -9.10 21.84
N ALA A 270 4.40 -8.79 20.91
CA ALA A 270 5.50 -9.68 20.56
C ALA A 270 6.41 -9.98 21.76
N SER A 271 6.72 -9.01 22.62
CA SER A 271 7.55 -9.26 23.79
C SER A 271 6.81 -10.07 24.87
N ALA A 272 5.53 -9.76 25.13
CA ALA A 272 4.74 -10.45 26.14
C ALA A 272 4.35 -11.88 25.73
N PHE A 273 4.01 -12.09 24.46
CA PHE A 273 3.47 -13.35 23.95
C PHE A 273 4.42 -14.13 23.05
N GLY A 274 5.41 -13.50 22.42
CA GLY A 274 6.35 -14.13 21.47
C GLY A 274 7.41 -15.03 22.12
N GLY A 275 7.46 -15.11 23.46
CA GLY A 275 8.43 -15.95 24.16
C GLY A 275 9.82 -15.33 24.20
N VAL A 276 9.91 -14.04 24.59
CA VAL A 276 11.19 -13.46 25.02
C VAL A 276 11.50 -13.98 26.42
N SER A 277 11.90 -15.24 26.50
CA SER A 277 12.47 -15.85 27.69
C SER A 277 13.60 -16.78 27.26
N GLY A 278 14.83 -16.26 27.27
CA GLY A 278 16.08 -17.02 27.14
C GLY A 278 16.62 -17.11 25.73
#